data_AF-A0A2A3MQD9-F1
#
_entry.id   AF-A0A2A3MQD9-F1
#
_cell.length_a   1.000
_cell.length_b   1.000
_cell.length_c   1.000
_cell.angle_alpha   90.00
_cell.angle_beta   90.00
_cell.angle_gamma   90.00
#
_symmetry.space_group_name_H-M   'P 1'
#
loop_
_entity.id
_entity.type
_entity.pdbx_description
1 polymer ?
#
loop_
_entity_poly.entity_id
_entity_poly.type
_entity_poly.pdbx_seq_one_letter_code
_entity_poly.pdbx_strand_id
1 'polypeptide(L)'
;MERFFLLLLLLAAAPTAACASNTEQLTIHCDGARTVEVEIGADGALVTIGTRRVALKPRASSLGRRFEAAGAALIIDGDLAALALDDDIDFRNCQLDEPRAPVRNAR
;
A
#
# COMPACT_ATOMS: atom_id res chain seq x y z
N MET A 1 -58.59 1.40 -28.63
CA MET A 1 -57.33 0.72 -29.02
C MET A 1 -56.29 1.81 -29.17
N GLU A 2 -55.85 2.49 -28.11
CA GLU A 2 -54.91 2.05 -27.06
C GLU A 2 -53.63 1.38 -27.60
N ARG A 3 -52.49 1.85 -27.06
CA ARG A 3 -51.09 1.38 -27.20
C ARG A 3 -50.34 2.08 -28.34
N PHE A 4 -49.27 2.84 -28.13
CA PHE A 4 -48.03 2.48 -27.44
C PHE A 4 -47.34 3.79 -26.99
N PHE A 5 -47.57 4.24 -25.76
CA PHE A 5 -46.60 4.19 -24.65
C PHE A 5 -45.11 4.20 -25.04
N LEU A 6 -44.48 5.35 -24.74
CA LEU A 6 -43.10 5.58 -24.32
C LEU A 6 -41.99 4.84 -25.08
N LEU A 7 -41.33 5.57 -26.00
CA LEU A 7 -39.94 5.29 -26.34
C LEU A 7 -39.08 5.55 -25.10
N LEU A 8 -38.57 4.46 -24.54
CA LEU A 8 -37.60 4.40 -23.45
C LEU A 8 -36.42 5.36 -23.72
N LEU A 9 -36.22 6.32 -22.82
CA LEU A 9 -34.90 6.87 -22.56
C LEU A 9 -34.01 5.75 -22.03
N LEU A 10 -33.24 5.10 -22.91
CA LEU A 10 -32.10 4.31 -22.48
C LEU A 10 -31.05 5.27 -21.91
N LEU A 11 -31.09 5.45 -20.59
CA LEU A 11 -29.97 5.96 -19.82
C LEU A 11 -28.79 5.01 -20.06
N ALA A 12 -27.83 5.44 -20.88
CA ALA A 12 -26.53 4.81 -20.96
C ALA A 12 -25.82 5.02 -19.62
N ALA A 13 -26.03 4.11 -18.66
CA ALA A 13 -25.20 4.00 -17.48
C ALA A 13 -23.81 3.54 -17.93
N ALA A 14 -22.93 4.49 -18.25
CA ALA A 14 -21.52 4.19 -18.43
C ALA A 14 -21.00 3.66 -17.09
N PRO A 15 -20.48 2.42 -17.03
CA PRO A 15 -19.84 1.95 -15.82
C PRO A 15 -18.59 2.81 -15.64
N THR A 16 -18.62 3.72 -14.67
CA THR A 16 -17.40 4.32 -14.14
C THR A 16 -16.68 3.21 -13.40
N ALA A 17 -15.92 2.39 -14.14
CA ALA A 17 -14.89 1.55 -13.57
C ALA A 17 -13.88 2.51 -12.92
N ALA A 18 -14.12 2.83 -11.65
CA ALA A 18 -13.14 3.50 -10.83
C ALA A 18 -11.92 2.58 -10.81
N CYS A 19 -10.81 3.01 -11.39
CA CYS A 19 -9.54 2.34 -11.22
C CYS A 19 -9.24 2.34 -9.72
N ALA A 20 -9.57 1.24 -9.04
CA ALA A 20 -9.15 1.03 -7.68
C ALA A 20 -7.64 0.88 -7.71
N SER A 21 -6.93 1.98 -7.46
CA SER A 21 -5.52 1.93 -7.11
C SER A 21 -5.44 1.17 -5.79
N ASN A 22 -5.08 -0.11 -5.85
CA ASN A 22 -4.87 -0.92 -4.66
C ASN A 22 -3.59 -0.41 -3.99
N THR A 23 -3.76 0.55 -3.09
CA THR A 23 -2.73 0.93 -2.13
C THR A 23 -2.90 0.04 -0.90
N GLU A 24 -1.86 -0.74 -0.62
CA GLU A 24 -1.76 -1.56 0.59
C GLU A 24 -1.17 -0.70 1.70
N GLN A 25 -1.83 -0.67 2.86
CA GLN A 25 -1.34 0.05 4.05
C GLN A 25 -0.94 -0.97 5.11
N LEU A 26 0.29 -0.83 5.61
CA LEU A 26 0.89 -1.74 6.58
C LEU A 26 1.47 -0.95 7.75
N THR A 27 1.42 -1.57 8.92
CA THR A 27 2.17 -1.12 10.10
C THR A 27 3.22 -2.17 10.43
N ILE A 28 4.48 -1.73 10.49
CA ILE A 28 5.63 -2.56 10.84
C ILE A 28 6.04 -2.20 12.26
N HIS A 29 6.10 -3.20 13.13
CA HIS A 29 6.56 -3.08 14.52
C HIS A 29 7.97 -3.63 14.64
N CYS A 30 8.87 -2.85 15.20
CA CYS A 30 10.26 -3.21 15.41
C CYS A 30 10.61 -3.14 16.91
N ASP A 31 11.76 -3.71 17.27
CA ASP A 31 12.30 -3.64 18.62
C ASP A 31 12.39 -2.19 19.15
N GLY A 32 12.23 -2.05 20.47
CA GLY A 32 12.23 -0.75 21.14
C GLY A 32 10.93 0.04 20.97
N ALA A 33 9.81 -0.64 20.73
CA ALA A 33 8.48 -0.03 20.56
C ALA A 33 8.41 0.96 19.37
N ARG A 34 9.21 0.70 18.33
CA ARG A 34 9.25 1.52 17.13
C ARG A 34 8.23 1.02 16.11
N THR A 35 7.47 1.94 15.56
CA THR A 35 6.46 1.66 14.53
C THR A 35 6.77 2.43 13.26
N VAL A 36 6.58 1.77 12.13
CA VAL A 36 6.76 2.34 10.80
C VAL A 36 5.48 2.10 10.00
N GLU A 37 4.95 3.17 9.41
CA GLU A 37 3.81 3.08 8.50
C GLU A 37 4.32 2.97 7.07
N VAL A 38 3.75 2.04 6.29
CA VAL A 38 4.14 1.83 4.91
C VAL A 38 2.91 1.83 4.02
N GLU A 39 2.91 2.69 3.00
CA GLU A 39 1.94 2.67 1.92
C GLU A 39 2.59 2.09 0.67
N ILE A 40 2.10 0.96 0.17
CA ILE A 40 2.60 0.30 -1.04
C ILE A 40 1.60 0.49 -2.16
N GLY A 41 2.04 1.09 -3.26
CA GLY A 41 1.26 1.24 -4.49
C GLY A 41 2.00 0.69 -5.71
N ALA A 42 1.45 0.96 -6.90
CA ALA A 42 2.05 0.50 -8.16
C ALA A 42 3.46 1.06 -8.41
N ASP A 43 3.71 2.30 -7.97
CA ASP A 43 4.96 3.01 -8.24
C ASP A 43 6.05 2.80 -7.18
N GLY A 44 5.73 2.11 -6.08
CA GLY A 44 6.67 1.87 -4.99
C GLY A 44 6.03 1.88 -3.60
N ALA A 45 6.87 2.17 -2.61
CA ALA A 45 6.49 2.22 -1.20
C ALA A 45 6.81 3.60 -0.62
N LEU A 46 5.92 4.13 0.20
CA LEU A 46 6.14 5.34 0.98
C LEU A 46 6.21 4.96 2.46
N VAL A 47 7.39 5.14 3.05
CA VAL A 47 7.68 4.79 4.43
C VAL A 47 7.58 6.05 5.29
N THR A 48 6.79 6.02 6.35
CA THR A 48 6.60 7.12 7.30
C THR A 48 7.10 6.74 8.69
N ILE A 49 8.02 7.54 9.24
CA ILE A 49 8.68 7.32 10.53
C ILE A 49 8.62 8.64 11.30
N GLY A 50 7.71 8.73 12.27
CA GLY A 50 7.39 10.01 12.91
C GLY A 50 6.99 11.05 11.87
N THR A 51 7.78 12.12 11.73
CA THR A 51 7.54 13.18 10.73
C THR A 51 8.30 12.98 9.41
N ARG A 52 9.21 11.99 9.33
CA ARG A 52 10.01 11.71 8.14
C ARG A 52 9.24 10.81 7.18
N ARG A 53 9.25 11.16 5.89
CA ARG A 53 8.70 10.34 4.80
C ARG A 53 9.79 9.99 3.80
N VAL A 54 9.87 8.73 3.41
CA VAL A 54 10.88 8.22 2.46
C VAL A 54 10.19 7.45 1.35
N ALA A 55 10.28 7.97 0.13
CA ALA A 55 9.75 7.29 -1.06
C ALA A 55 10.78 6.29 -1.59
N LEU A 56 10.37 5.05 -1.75
CA LEU A 56 11.18 3.92 -2.21
C LEU A 56 10.61 3.38 -3.52
N LYS A 57 11.48 3.02 -4.45
CA LYS A 57 11.10 2.42 -5.74
C LYS A 57 11.21 0.90 -5.70
N PRO A 58 10.36 0.15 -6.40
CA PRO A 58 10.47 -1.30 -6.50
C PRO A 58 11.82 -1.72 -7.09
N ARG A 59 12.38 -2.82 -6.58
CA ARG A 59 13.60 -3.43 -7.09
C ARG A 59 13.44 -4.94 -7.16
N ALA A 60 14.01 -5.53 -8.21
CA ALA A 60 14.05 -6.99 -8.32
C ALA A 60 14.84 -7.58 -7.14
N SER A 61 14.32 -8.65 -6.57
CA SER A 61 14.90 -9.34 -5.41
C SER A 61 14.58 -10.81 -5.50
N SER A 62 15.52 -11.65 -5.05
CA SER A 62 15.26 -13.06 -4.78
C SER A 62 14.61 -13.31 -3.41
N LEU A 63 14.52 -12.27 -2.58
CA LEU A 63 13.93 -12.27 -1.24
C LEU A 63 12.79 -11.27 -1.20
N GLY A 64 11.57 -11.78 -1.06
CA GLY A 64 10.35 -10.99 -0.86
C GLY A 64 10.16 -9.82 -1.83
N ARG A 65 9.38 -8.83 -1.37
CA ARG A 65 9.19 -7.54 -2.06
C ARG A 65 10.25 -6.56 -1.57
N ARG A 66 11.04 -6.00 -2.48
CA ARG A 66 12.13 -5.05 -2.16
C ARG A 66 11.86 -3.68 -2.76
N PHE A 67 12.10 -2.65 -1.96
CA PHE A 67 11.99 -1.25 -2.33
C PHE A 67 13.23 -0.49 -1.89
N GLU A 68 13.71 0.45 -2.70
CA GLU A 68 14.96 1.18 -2.43
C GLU A 68 14.91 2.65 -2.85
N ALA A 69 15.72 3.44 -2.16
CA ALA A 69 16.18 4.76 -2.57
C ALA A 69 17.67 4.91 -2.20
N ALA A 70 18.28 6.03 -2.58
CA ALA A 70 19.61 6.36 -2.08
C ALA A 70 19.55 6.39 -0.54
N GLY A 71 20.31 5.49 0.09
CA GLY A 71 20.40 5.44 1.54
C GLY A 71 19.22 4.85 2.30
N ALA A 72 18.30 4.17 1.60
CA ALA A 72 17.18 3.51 2.24
C ALA A 72 16.78 2.23 1.51
N ALA A 73 16.46 1.18 2.26
CA ALA A 73 15.97 -0.07 1.73
C ALA A 73 14.91 -0.68 2.64
N LEU A 74 13.85 -1.19 2.03
CA LEU A 74 12.81 -1.97 2.69
C LEU A 74 12.68 -3.32 1.97
N ILE A 75 12.73 -4.41 2.73
CA ILE A 75 12.40 -5.76 2.25
C ILE A 75 11.27 -6.29 3.12
N ILE A 76 10.22 -6.81 2.48
CA ILE A 76 9.09 -7.49 3.14
C ILE A 76 9.04 -8.92 2.60
N ASP A 77 9.12 -9.90 3.50
CA ASP A 77 9.05 -11.32 3.19
C ASP A 77 8.13 -12.03 4.18
N GLY A 78 6.91 -12.36 3.73
CA GLY A 78 5.85 -12.85 4.61
C GLY A 78 5.45 -11.82 5.67
N ASP A 79 5.53 -12.22 6.93
CA ASP A 79 5.28 -11.42 8.14
C ASP A 79 6.52 -10.68 8.64
N LEU A 80 7.68 -10.88 8.01
CA LEU A 80 8.93 -10.24 8.37
C LEU A 80 9.22 -9.02 7.49
N ALA A 81 9.81 -8.01 8.10
CA ALA A 81 10.33 -6.84 7.42
C ALA A 81 11.79 -6.55 7.83
N ALA A 82 12.55 -5.97 6.91
CA ALA A 82 13.84 -5.36 7.19
C ALA A 82 13.84 -3.96 6.60
N LEU A 83 14.12 -2.96 7.44
CA LEU A 83 14.22 -1.56 7.05
C LEU A 83 15.61 -1.04 7.40
N ALA A 84 16.32 -0.51 6.41
CA ALA A 84 17.60 0.16 6.59
C ALA A 84 17.50 1.61 6.11
N LEU A 85 18.07 2.54 6.87
CA LEU A 85 18.18 3.96 6.56
C LEU A 85 19.62 4.40 6.87
N ASP A 86 20.19 5.29 6.04
CA ASP A 86 21.60 5.73 6.01
C ASP A 86 22.33 5.70 7.36
N ASP A 87 21.71 6.25 8.41
CA ASP A 87 22.34 6.47 9.71
C ASP A 87 21.56 5.86 10.90
N ASP A 88 20.46 5.14 10.66
CA ASP A 88 19.61 4.58 11.71
C ASP A 88 19.81 3.05 11.78
N ILE A 89 20.67 2.62 12.72
CA ILE A 89 21.10 1.22 12.91
C ILE A 89 20.03 0.31 13.57
N ASP A 90 18.81 0.79 13.75
CA ASP A 90 18.08 0.39 14.96
C ASP A 90 16.65 -0.10 14.72
N PHE A 91 16.28 -0.38 13.46
CA PHE A 91 15.09 -1.14 13.08
C PHE A 91 15.41 -2.64 13.01
N ARG A 92 15.33 -3.31 14.16
CA ARG A 92 15.61 -4.76 14.32
C ARG A 92 14.34 -5.54 14.64
N ASN A 93 14.31 -6.82 14.27
CA ASN A 93 13.19 -7.74 14.46
C ASN A 93 11.84 -7.14 14.05
N CYS A 94 11.78 -6.57 12.85
CA CYS A 94 10.56 -5.92 12.38
C CYS A 94 9.55 -6.94 11.87
N GLN A 95 8.31 -6.84 12.33
CA GLN A 95 7.19 -7.71 11.95
C GLN A 95 6.00 -6.88 11.47
N LEU A 96 5.26 -7.41 10.51
CA LEU A 96 4.01 -6.83 10.05
C LEU A 96 2.89 -7.27 10.98
N ASP A 97 2.01 -6.34 11.36
CA ASP A 97 0.67 -6.76 11.81
C ASP A 97 -0.01 -7.50 10.66
N GLU A 98 -0.74 -8.59 10.95
CA GLU A 98 -1.53 -9.29 9.92
C GLU A 98 -2.33 -8.27 9.10
N PRO A 99 -2.41 -8.43 7.75
CA PRO A 99 -2.99 -7.41 6.89
C PRO A 99 -4.37 -6.99 7.39
N ARG A 100 -4.48 -5.76 7.90
CA ARG A 100 -5.78 -5.19 8.23
C ARG A 100 -6.51 -5.09 6.90
N ALA A 101 -7.52 -5.94 6.71
CA ALA A 101 -8.27 -6.03 5.47
C ALA A 101 -8.59 -4.61 4.94
N PRO A 102 -8.48 -4.36 3.63
CA PRO A 102 -8.67 -3.03 3.07
C PRO A 102 -9.97 -2.43 3.60
N VAL A 103 -9.90 -1.19 4.11
CA VAL A 103 -11.07 -0.45 4.57
C VAL A 103 -12.00 -0.28 3.39
N ARG A 104 -12.95 -1.22 3.25
CA ARG A 104 -14.08 -1.10 2.33
C ARG A 104 -14.89 0.06 2.85
N ASN A 105 -14.69 1.24 2.27
CA ASN A 105 -15.66 2.32 2.41
C ASN A 105 -16.95 1.83 1.75
N ALA A 106 -17.87 1.33 2.58
CA ALA A 106 -19.21 0.99 2.16
C ALA A 106 -19.88 2.26 1.65
N ARG A 107 -20.28 2.25 0.37
CA ARG A 107 -21.14 3.25 -0.23
C ARG A 107 -22.21 2.55 -1.04
#